data_AF-A0A9D7JZ60-F1
#
_entry.id   AF-A0A9D7JZ60-F1
#
_cell.length_a   1.000
_cell.length_b   1.000
_cell.length_c   1.000
_cell.angle_alpha   90.00
_cell.angle_beta   90.00
_cell.angle_gamma   90.00
#
_symmetry.space_group_name_H-M   'P 1'
#
loop_
_entity.id
_entity.type
_entity.pdbx_description
1 polymer ?
#
loop_
_entity_poly.entity_id
_entity_poly.type
_entity_poly.pdbx_seq_one_letter_code
_entity_poly.pdbx_strand_id
1 'polypeptide(L)'
;MKEMELGNNEFIRRFEQHILPKYFTKIRSYGYLSNRNRKANIEEISYYLNLPYHPAKVKVPWHVRLLEKNNIWYNQCPHCQKIVTDLGCSVF
;
A
#
# COMPACT_ATOMS: atom_id res chain seq x y z
N MET A 1 14.03 2.52 -35.82
CA MET A 1 13.52 3.73 -35.14
C MET A 1 13.23 4.74 -36.24
N LYS A 2 12.01 5.28 -36.33
CA LYS A 2 11.64 6.20 -37.43
C LYS A 2 11.66 7.61 -36.87
N GLU A 3 12.60 8.42 -37.36
CA GLU A 3 12.68 9.83 -37.00
C GLU A 3 11.57 10.62 -37.72
N MET A 4 11.00 11.57 -37.00
CA MET A 4 9.91 12.41 -37.49
C MET A 4 10.09 13.80 -36.87
N GLU A 5 10.24 14.80 -37.73
CA GLU A 5 10.24 16.19 -37.31
C GLU A 5 8.79 16.65 -37.08
N LEU A 6 8.52 17.21 -35.91
CA LEU A 6 7.20 17.67 -35.49
C LEU A 6 7.29 19.16 -35.18
N GLY A 7 6.33 19.93 -35.68
CA GLY A 7 6.19 21.33 -35.27
C GLY A 7 5.87 21.45 -33.78
N ASN A 8 6.25 22.57 -33.16
CA ASN A 8 6.16 22.79 -31.71
C ASN A 8 4.79 22.43 -31.11
N ASN A 9 3.70 22.82 -31.78
CA ASN A 9 2.33 22.56 -31.30
C ASN A 9 1.99 21.06 -31.30
N GLU A 10 2.41 20.32 -32.33
CA GLU A 10 2.14 18.89 -32.44
C GLU A 10 2.98 18.08 -31.44
N PHE A 11 4.19 18.57 -31.13
CA PHE A 11 5.02 18.01 -30.06
C PHE A 11 4.35 18.15 -28.69
N ILE A 12 3.90 19.35 -28.32
CA ILE A 12 3.24 19.60 -27.03
C ILE A 12 1.99 18.73 -26.89
N ARG A 13 1.15 18.67 -27.93
CA ARG A 13 -0.08 17.84 -27.92
C ARG A 13 0.22 16.36 -27.66
N ARG A 14 1.25 15.80 -28.32
CA ARG A 14 1.65 14.41 -28.11
C ARG A 14 2.28 14.21 -26.75
N PHE A 15 3.09 15.16 -26.28
CA PHE A 15 3.73 15.09 -24.97
C PHE A 15 2.71 15.06 -23.83
N GLU A 16 1.68 15.91 -23.89
CA GLU A 16 0.61 15.96 -22.89
C GLU A 16 -0.16 14.64 -22.77
N GLN A 17 -0.35 13.90 -23.86
CA GLN A 17 -0.99 12.58 -23.84
C GLN A 17 -0.17 11.52 -23.06
N HIS A 18 1.13 11.73 -22.88
CA HIS A 18 2.00 10.85 -22.10
C HIS A 18 2.06 11.23 -20.61
N ILE A 19 1.57 12.42 -20.26
CA ILE A 19 1.49 12.88 -18.88
C ILE A 19 0.26 12.24 -18.24
N LEU A 20 0.49 11.48 -17.17
CA LEU A 20 -0.57 10.85 -16.43
C LEU A 20 -1.32 11.90 -15.58
N PRO A 21 -2.65 12.04 -15.70
CA PRO A 21 -3.40 13.00 -14.92
C PRO A 21 -3.28 12.74 -13.42
N LYS A 22 -3.47 13.78 -12.61
CA LYS A 22 -3.50 13.64 -11.15
C LYS A 22 -4.56 12.59 -10.77
N TYR A 23 -4.19 11.67 -9.86
CA TYR A 23 -4.99 10.52 -9.41
C TYR A 23 -5.14 9.34 -10.38
N PHE A 24 -4.58 9.41 -11.59
CA PHE A 24 -4.43 8.22 -12.42
C PHE A 24 -3.17 7.46 -12.02
N THR A 25 -3.20 6.13 -12.10
CA THR A 25 -2.05 5.27 -11.83
C THR A 25 -1.66 4.55 -13.11
N LYS A 26 -0.36 4.54 -13.46
CA LYS A 26 0.12 3.73 -14.59
C LYS A 26 -0.11 2.26 -14.29
N ILE A 27 -0.84 1.58 -15.18
CA ILE A 27 -1.01 0.12 -15.14
C ILE A 27 0.33 -0.49 -15.56
N ARG A 28 1.08 -1.04 -14.60
CA ARG A 28 2.41 -1.65 -14.85
C ARG A 28 2.32 -3.08 -15.35
N SER A 29 1.21 -3.76 -15.10
CA SER A 29 1.05 -5.18 -15.37
C SER A 29 -0.39 -5.45 -15.78
N TYR A 30 -0.60 -5.78 -17.05
CA TYR A 30 -1.89 -6.19 -17.61
C TYR A 30 -1.74 -7.50 -18.38
N GLY A 31 -2.83 -8.25 -18.58
CA GLY A 31 -2.82 -9.51 -19.33
C GLY A 31 -2.14 -10.67 -18.59
N TYR A 32 -1.33 -11.47 -19.32
CA TYR A 32 -0.69 -12.69 -18.82
C TYR A 32 0.23 -12.43 -17.61
N LEU A 33 1.00 -11.33 -17.64
CA LEU A 33 1.87 -10.92 -16.54
C LEU A 33 1.13 -10.18 -15.42
N SER A 34 -0.21 -10.26 -15.39
CA SER A 34 -1.00 -9.62 -14.33
C SER A 34 -0.88 -10.38 -13.01
N ASN A 35 -0.95 -9.61 -11.93
CA ASN A 35 -0.77 -10.10 -10.58
C ASN A 35 -2.00 -10.84 -10.00
N ARG A 36 -2.92 -11.33 -10.86
CA ARG A 36 -4.23 -11.88 -10.46
C ARG A 36 -4.08 -13.15 -9.61
N ASN A 37 -3.23 -14.07 -10.06
CA ASN A 37 -2.98 -15.36 -9.39
C ASN A 37 -1.70 -15.36 -8.54
N ARG A 38 -1.21 -14.18 -8.13
CA ARG A 38 0.07 -14.06 -7.40
C ARG A 38 0.15 -15.00 -6.19
N LYS A 39 -0.94 -15.15 -5.44
CA LYS A 39 -0.95 -16.03 -4.26
C LYS A 39 -0.73 -17.49 -4.68
N ALA A 40 -1.57 -18.03 -5.55
CA ALA A 40 -1.46 -19.40 -6.04
C ALA A 40 -0.08 -19.67 -6.68
N ASN A 41 0.39 -18.76 -7.53
CA ASN A 41 1.70 -18.91 -8.17
C ASN A 41 2.86 -18.93 -7.16
N ILE A 42 2.80 -18.10 -6.11
CA ILE A 42 3.83 -18.10 -5.05
C ILE A 42 3.79 -19.41 -4.26
N GLU A 43 2.60 -19.96 -4.00
CA GLU A 43 2.45 -21.25 -3.31
C GLU A 43 3.06 -22.40 -4.12
N GLU A 44 2.77 -22.46 -5.42
CA GLU A 44 3.38 -23.43 -6.34
C GLU A 44 4.90 -23.29 -6.38
N ILE A 45 5.43 -22.07 -6.53
CA ILE A 45 6.87 -21.81 -6.54
C ILE A 45 7.51 -22.24 -5.20
N SER A 46 6.88 -21.93 -4.07
CA SER A 46 7.38 -22.33 -2.75
C SER A 46 7.45 -23.85 -2.62
N TYR A 47 6.45 -24.56 -3.15
CA TYR A 47 6.43 -26.03 -3.20
C TYR A 47 7.59 -26.57 -4.05
N TYR A 48 7.77 -26.07 -5.27
CA TYR A 48 8.86 -26.52 -6.15
C TYR A 48 10.26 -26.19 -5.60
N LEU A 49 10.40 -25.07 -4.89
CA LEU A 49 11.68 -24.65 -4.29
C LEU A 49 11.93 -25.24 -2.89
N ASN A 50 11.05 -26.11 -2.38
CA ASN A 50 11.11 -26.65 -1.02
C ASN A 50 11.25 -25.55 0.06
N LEU A 51 10.60 -24.40 -0.15
CA LEU A 51 10.60 -23.28 0.80
C LEU A 51 9.48 -23.44 1.83
N PRO A 52 9.70 -23.00 3.08
CA PRO A 52 8.66 -23.00 4.09
C PRO A 52 7.50 -22.09 3.67
N TYR A 53 6.27 -22.57 3.88
CA TYR A 53 5.06 -21.83 3.54
C TYR A 53 5.02 -20.47 4.27
N HIS A 54 4.68 -19.41 3.54
CA HIS A 54 4.53 -18.09 4.15
C HIS A 54 3.32 -18.10 5.10
N PRO A 55 3.49 -17.69 6.38
CA PRO A 55 2.37 -17.67 7.30
C PRO A 55 1.25 -16.77 6.79
N ALA A 56 0.01 -17.20 7.00
CA ALA A 56 -1.15 -16.40 6.66
C ALA A 56 -1.05 -15.02 7.34
N LYS A 57 -1.46 -13.97 6.63
CA LYS A 57 -1.47 -12.61 7.19
C LYS A 57 -2.41 -12.57 8.39
N VAL A 58 -1.86 -12.48 9.60
CA VAL A 58 -2.64 -12.29 10.82
C VAL A 58 -3.24 -10.89 10.80
N LYS A 59 -4.57 -10.80 10.89
CA LYS A 59 -5.27 -9.53 11.05
C LYS A 59 -5.12 -9.10 12.51
N VAL A 60 -4.12 -8.28 12.78
CA VAL A 60 -3.90 -7.70 14.11
C VAL A 60 -4.80 -6.47 14.26
N PRO A 61 -5.67 -6.40 15.28
CA PRO A 61 -6.44 -5.19 15.58
C PRO A 61 -5.54 -3.96 15.80
N TRP A 62 -6.05 -2.77 15.50
CA TRP A 62 -5.25 -1.54 15.58
C TRP A 62 -4.76 -1.24 17.00
N HIS A 63 -5.55 -1.58 18.03
CA HIS A 63 -5.19 -1.33 19.43
C HIS A 63 -4.01 -2.19 19.89
N VAL A 64 -3.89 -3.42 19.39
CA VAL A 64 -2.73 -4.28 19.66
C VAL A 64 -1.47 -3.68 19.03
N ARG A 65 -1.57 -3.16 17.80
CA ARG A 65 -0.45 -2.47 17.14
C ARG A 65 -0.03 -1.20 17.86
N LEU A 66 -0.99 -0.46 18.42
CA LEU A 66 -0.72 0.73 19.22
C LEU A 66 0.05 0.36 20.50
N LEU A 67 -0.37 -0.73 21.16
CA LEU A 67 0.30 -1.26 22.34
C LEU A 67 1.73 -1.70 22.02
N GLU A 68 1.95 -2.48 20.96
CA GLU A 68 3.29 -2.96 20.57
C GLU A 68 4.28 -1.82 20.26
N LYS A 69 3.81 -0.76 19.59
CA LYS A 69 4.69 0.34 19.18
C LYS A 69 4.93 1.37 20.27
N ASN A 70 3.88 1.74 20.99
CA ASN A 70 3.91 2.90 21.88
C ASN A 70 3.81 2.50 23.36
N ASN A 71 3.56 1.22 23.68
CA ASN A 71 3.27 0.73 25.02
C ASN A 71 2.09 1.45 25.70
N ILE A 72 1.10 1.88 24.91
CA ILE A 72 -0.10 2.58 25.40
C ILE A 72 -1.32 1.70 25.11
N TRP A 73 -2.16 1.47 26.12
CA TRP A 73 -3.47 0.84 25.92
C TRP A 73 -4.43 1.80 25.23
N TYR A 74 -5.30 1.29 24.35
CA TYR A 74 -6.22 2.11 23.54
C TYR A 74 -7.15 3.02 24.35
N ASN A 75 -7.35 2.70 25.62
CA ASN A 75 -8.17 3.44 26.58
C ASN A 75 -7.32 4.19 27.62
N GLN A 76 -6.01 4.39 27.39
CA GLN A 76 -5.13 5.17 28.24
C GLN A 76 -4.66 6.42 27.53
N CYS A 77 -4.64 7.54 28.25
CA CYS A 77 -4.05 8.77 27.75
C CYS A 77 -2.51 8.70 27.84
N PRO A 78 -1.76 9.07 26.77
CA PRO A 78 -0.29 9.07 26.77
C PRO A 78 0.34 9.98 27.83
N HIS A 79 -0.41 10.97 28.32
CA HIS A 79 0.10 11.96 29.28
C HIS A 79 -0.10 11.56 30.73
N CYS A 80 -1.21 10.91 31.08
CA CYS A 80 -1.58 10.64 32.47
C CYS A 80 -1.75 9.15 32.82
N GLN A 81 -1.66 8.24 31.84
CA GLN A 81 -1.80 6.78 31.99
C GLN A 81 -3.11 6.30 32.67
N LYS A 82 -4.07 7.20 32.90
CA LYS A 82 -5.39 6.86 33.45
C LYS A 82 -6.31 6.33 32.36
N ILE A 83 -7.22 5.43 32.75
CA ILE A 83 -8.27 4.91 31.88
C ILE A 83 -9.24 6.05 31.58
N VAL A 84 -9.56 6.27 30.30
CA VAL A 84 -10.51 7.32 29.88
C VAL A 84 -11.93 6.86 30.23
N THR A 85 -12.37 7.12 31.46
CA THR A 85 -13.77 6.93 31.92
C THR A 85 -14.43 8.31 32.04
N ASP A 86 -15.23 8.66 31.04
CA ASP A 86 -16.29 9.69 30.97
C ASP A 86 -16.05 11.14 31.43
N LEU A 87 -14.96 11.43 32.14
CA LEU A 87 -14.45 12.78 32.37
C LEU A 87 -13.20 12.90 31.50
N GLY A 88 -13.42 13.32 30.25
CA GLY A 88 -12.37 13.53 29.27
C GLY A 88 -11.19 14.23 29.91
N CYS A 89 -10.01 13.60 29.83
CA CYS A 89 -8.76 14.23 30.19
C CYS A 89 -8.66 15.50 29.33
N SER A 90 -8.97 16.65 29.93
CA SER A 90 -8.99 17.94 29.27
C SER A 90 -7.56 18.31 28.89
N VAL A 91 -7.15 17.92 27.70
CA VAL A 91 -5.96 18.44 27.04
C VAL A 91 -6.35 18.82 25.62
N PHE A 92 -7.22 19.82 25.54
CA PHE A 92 -7.17 20.88 24.54
C PHE A 92 -6.96 22.20 25.30
#